data_AF-A0A348UJ49-F1
#
_entry.id   AF-A0A348UJ49-F1
#
_cell.length_a   1.000
_cell.length_b   1.000
_cell.length_c   1.000
_cell.angle_alpha   90.00
_cell.angle_beta   90.00
_cell.angle_gamma   90.00
#
_symmetry.space_group_name_H-M   'P 1'
#
loop_
_entity.id
_entity.type
_entity.pdbx_description
1 polymer ?
#
loop_
_entity_poly.entity_id
_entity_poly.type
_entity_poly.pdbx_seq_one_letter_code
_entity_poly.pdbx_strand_id
1 'polypeptide(L)' 'GEIWHGVSELIQEYRPDEVAVEEVFLANNPASALKLGQARGVAVAAAVAAHAPVAEYAARRVKLAVVGSGRASKEQVQ' A
#
# COMPACT_ATOMS: atom_id res chain seq x y z
N GLY A 1 -8.67 -14.28 2.80
CA GLY A 1 -9.68 -13.57 3.59
C GLY A 1 -9.06 -12.53 4.49
N GLU A 2 -8.00 -12.88 5.23
CA GLU A 2 -7.43 -12.04 6.30
C GLU A 2 -7.10 -10.60 5.89
N ILE A 3 -6.43 -10.38 4.75
CA ILE A 3 -6.11 -9.01 4.26
C ILE A 3 -7.38 -8.18 4.06
N TRP A 4 -8.43 -8.77 3.48
CA TRP A 4 -9.69 -8.07 3.24
C TRP A 4 -10.32 -7.63 4.57
N HIS A 5 -10.45 -8.57 5.51
CA HIS A 5 -11.09 -8.30 6.80
C HIS A 5 -10.29 -7.26 7.60
N GLY A 6 -8.97 -7.43 7.72
CA GLY A 6 -8.14 -6.50 8.45
C GLY A 6 -8.16 -5.08 7.87
N VAL A 7 -8.09 -4.95 6.53
CA VAL A 7 -8.19 -3.62 5.89
C VAL A 7 -9.58 -3.02 6.10
N SER A 8 -10.64 -3.81 5.96
CA SER A 8 -12.02 -3.35 6.15
C SER A 8 -12.26 -2.88 7.58
N GLU A 9 -11.76 -3.62 8.57
CA GLU A 9 -11.84 -3.27 10.00
C GLU A 9 -11.15 -1.93 10.28
N LEU A 10 -9.91 -1.76 9.78
CA LEU A 10 -9.17 -0.51 9.95
C LEU A 10 -9.89 0.68 9.29
N ILE A 11 -10.47 0.51 8.10
CA ILE A 11 -11.20 1.60 7.44
C ILE A 11 -12.46 1.97 8.22
N GLN A 12 -13.18 0.99 8.78
CA GLN A 12 -14.36 1.25 9.60
C GLN A 12 -14.01 1.96 10.92
N GLU A 13 -12.91 1.56 11.55
CA GLU A 13 -12.43 2.13 12.80
C GLU A 13 -11.93 3.57 12.63
N TYR A 14 -11.05 3.80 11.66
CA TYR A 14 -10.35 5.08 11.51
C TYR A 14 -11.02 6.06 10.55
N ARG A 15 -11.90 5.59 9.66
CA ARG A 15 -12.61 6.39 8.65
C ARG A 15 -11.67 7.37 7.90
N PRO A 16 -10.61 6.86 7.26
CA PRO A 16 -9.64 7.72 6.60
C PRO A 16 -10.26 8.48 5.42
N ASP A 17 -9.81 9.72 5.20
CA ASP A 17 -10.16 10.51 4.03
C ASP A 17 -9.55 9.93 2.73
N GLU A 18 -8.43 9.22 2.83
CA GLU A 18 -7.74 8.57 1.72
C GLU A 18 -6.96 7.32 2.18
N VAL A 19 -6.90 6.30 1.32
CA VAL A 19 -6.02 5.14 1.41
C VAL A 19 -4.93 5.27 0.35
N ALA A 20 -3.70 5.55 0.79
CA ALA A 20 -2.53 5.60 -0.08
C ALA A 20 -1.92 4.21 -0.28
N VAL A 21 -1.64 3.83 -1.54
CA VAL A 21 -1.04 2.54 -1.89
C VAL A 21 0.18 2.75 -2.79
N GLU A 22 1.24 1.99 -2.56
CA GLU A 22 2.43 2.04 -3.41
C GLU A 22 2.15 1.39 -4.79
N GLU A 23 2.65 2.01 -5.86
CA GLU A 23 2.67 1.39 -7.19
C GLU A 23 3.55 0.13 -7.19
N VAL A 24 3.09 -0.93 -7.85
CA VAL A 24 3.88 -2.16 -7.98
C VAL A 24 4.99 -1.94 -9.02
N PHE A 25 6.25 -2.07 -8.61
CA PHE A 25 7.37 -2.07 -9.55
C PHE A 25 7.61 -3.45 -10.15
N LEU A 26 8.30 -3.49 -11.29
CA LEU A 26 8.70 -4.74 -11.96
C LEU A 26 9.64 -5.56 -11.04
N ALA A 27 9.11 -6.56 -10.36
CA ALA A 27 9.91 -7.39 -9.47
C ALA A 27 10.79 -8.37 -10.28
N ASN A 28 12.03 -8.58 -9.84
CA ASN A 28 12.97 -9.50 -10.48
C ASN A 28 12.48 -10.97 -10.50
N ASN A 29 11.54 -11.32 -9.62
CA ASN A 29 10.95 -12.66 -9.54
C ASN A 29 9.43 -12.60 -9.84
N PRO A 30 8.98 -13.15 -10.99
CA PRO A 30 7.56 -13.16 -11.37
C PRO A 30 6.62 -13.83 -10.37
N ALA A 31 7.06 -14.92 -9.73
CA ALA A 31 6.22 -15.65 -8.77
C ALA A 31 5.96 -14.82 -7.51
N SER A 32 6.98 -14.10 -7.03
CA SER A 32 6.84 -13.16 -5.91
C SER A 32 5.99 -11.94 -6.31
N ALA A 33 6.16 -11.44 -7.54
CA ALA A 33 5.35 -10.36 -8.09
C ALA A 33 3.86 -10.72 -8.10
N LEU A 34 3.53 -11.93 -8.52
CA LEU A 34 2.16 -12.42 -8.58
C LEU A 34 1.51 -12.51 -7.19
N LYS A 35 2.24 -13.06 -6.20
CA LYS A 35 1.77 -13.14 -4.81
C LYS A 35 1.53 -11.74 -4.21
N LEU A 36 2.45 -10.82 -4.45
CA LEU A 36 2.31 -9.43 -4.00
C LEU A 36 1.12 -8.75 -4.68
N GLY A 37 0.96 -8.94 -5.99
CA GLY A 37 -0.18 -8.40 -6.75
C GLY A 37 -1.53 -8.91 -6.24
N GLN A 38 -1.61 -10.20 -5.89
CA GLN A 38 -2.81 -10.78 -5.26
C GLN A 38 -3.12 -10.13 -3.91
N ALA A 39 -2.13 -10.03 -3.03
CA ALA A 39 -2.29 -9.40 -1.71
C ALA A 39 -2.72 -7.92 -1.84
N ARG A 40 -2.03 -7.15 -2.69
CA ARG A 40 -2.37 -5.74 -2.98
C ARG A 40 -3.77 -5.60 -3.55
N GLY A 41 -4.13 -6.43 -4.52
CA GLY A 41 -5.44 -6.39 -5.15
C GLY A 41 -6.56 -6.57 -4.12
N VAL A 42 -6.39 -7.49 -3.17
CA VAL A 42 -7.35 -7.69 -2.06
C VAL A 42 -7.44 -6.46 -1.16
N ALA A 43 -6.31 -5.82 -0.81
CA ALA A 43 -6.31 -4.62 0.02
C ALA A 43 -6.99 -3.42 -0.67
N VAL A 44 -6.68 -3.18 -1.94
CA VAL A 44 -7.31 -2.11 -2.74
C VAL A 44 -8.80 -2.37 -2.91
N ALA A 45 -9.19 -3.62 -3.20
CA ALA A 45 -10.60 -3.96 -3.35
C ALA A 45 -11.39 -3.76 -2.05
N ALA A 46 -10.81 -4.08 -0.89
CA ALA A 46 -11.43 -3.82 0.40
C ALA A 46 -11.62 -2.31 0.64
N ALA A 47 -10.63 -1.49 0.31
CA ALA A 47 -10.72 -0.04 0.45
C ALA A 47 -11.80 0.58 -0.45
N VAL A 48 -11.83 0.18 -1.73
CA VAL A 48 -12.86 0.63 -2.68
C VAL A 48 -14.25 0.17 -2.25
N ALA A 49 -14.40 -1.07 -1.77
CA ALA A 49 -15.67 -1.60 -1.29
C ALA A 49 -16.19 -0.86 -0.04
N ALA A 50 -15.28 -0.30 0.77
CA ALA A 50 -15.62 0.55 1.90
C ALA A 50 -15.83 2.03 1.54
N HIS A 51 -15.84 2.37 0.23
CA HIS A 51 -15.96 3.75 -0.28
C HIS A 51 -14.85 4.70 0.18
N ALA A 52 -13.68 4.17 0.61
CA ALA A 52 -12.52 4.98 0.91
C ALA A 52 -11.81 5.37 -0.41
N PRO A 53 -11.51 6.65 -0.67
CA PRO A 53 -10.73 7.07 -1.81
C PRO A 53 -9.35 6.40 -1.81
N VAL A 54 -8.92 5.84 -2.94
CA VAL A 54 -7.62 5.17 -3.08
C VAL A 54 -6.74 5.96 -4.04
N ALA A 55 -5.52 6.30 -3.59
CA ALA A 55 -4.51 6.95 -4.42
C ALA A 55 -3.25 6.09 -4.53
N GLU A 56 -2.71 5.98 -5.75
CA GLU A 56 -1.49 5.24 -6.02
C GLU A 56 -0.27 6.17 -6.14
N TYR A 57 0.80 5.82 -5.45
CA TYR A 57 2.03 6.62 -5.42
C TYR A 57 3.24 5.77 -5.79
N ALA A 58 4.06 6.27 -6.70
CA ALA A 58 5.35 5.66 -7.00
C ALA A 58 6.20 5.51 -5.72
N ALA A 59 6.87 4.36 -5.57
CA ALA A 59 7.79 4.04 -4.46
C ALA A 59 8.75 5.19 -4.08
N ARG A 60 9.22 5.92 -5.09
CA ARG A 60 10.13 7.07 -4.91
C ARG A 60 9.45 8.27 -4.28
N ARG A 61 8.17 8.53 -4.59
CA ARG A 61 7.37 9.61 -4.01
C ARG A 61 7.02 9.34 -2.54
N VAL A 62 6.65 8.09 -2.21
CA VAL A 62 6.40 7.69 -0.82
C VAL A 62 7.67 7.89 0.03
N LYS A 63 8.83 7.45 -0.46
CA LYS A 63 10.11 7.65 0.24
C LYS A 63 10.51 9.12 0.36
N LEU A 64 10.32 9.94 -0.67
CA LEU A 64 10.58 11.38 -0.56
C LEU A 64 9.67 12.08 0.47
N ALA A 65 8.39 11.70 0.54
CA ALA A 65 7.44 12.31 1.46
C ALA A 65 7.67 11.92 2.93
N VAL A 66 8.08 10.68 3.18
CA VAL A 66 8.25 10.17 4.56
C VAL A 66 9.67 10.39 5.11
N VAL A 67 10.71 10.34 4.27
CA VAL A 67 12.12 10.42 4.73
C VAL A 67 12.95 11.53 4.07
N GLY A 68 12.36 12.38 3.22
CA GLY A 68 13.03 13.54 2.61
C GLY A 68 14.12 13.25 1.56
N SER A 69 14.51 11.98 1.38
CA SER A 69 15.53 11.57 0.41
C SER A 69 15.13 10.25 -0.25
N GLY A 70 14.95 10.28 -1.57
CA GLY A 70 14.59 9.11 -2.40
C GLY A 70 15.65 7.98 -2.44
N ARG A 71 16.65 8.03 -1.56
CA ARG A 71 17.76 7.09 -1.40
C ARG A 71 18.00 6.62 0.04
N ALA A 72 17.11 6.90 1.00
CA ALA A 72 17.35 6.51 2.39
C ALA A 72 17.48 4.99 2.54
N SER A 73 18.65 4.53 2.99
CA SER A 73 18.88 3.20 3.53
C SER A 73 18.08 3.01 4.82
N LYS A 74 17.75 1.76 5.14
CA LYS A 74 16.87 1.35 6.26
C LYS A 74 17.38 1.71 7.67
N GLU A 75 18.39 2.55 7.82
CA GLU A 75 19.04 2.82 9.10
C GLU A 75 18.43 3.98 9.91
N GLN A 76 17.42 4.72 9.43
CA GLN A 76 16.94 5.92 10.13
C GLN A 76 15.42 6.03 10.26
N VAL A 77 14.74 4.96 10.69
CA VAL A 77 13.37 5.07 11.22
C VAL A 77 13.37 4.62 12.66
N GLN A 78 13.62 5.56 13.58
CA GLN A 78 13.18 5.49 14.98
C GLN A 78 12.49 6.81 15.32
#